data_AF-A0A2V6GVE4-F1
#
_entry.id   AF-A0A2V6GVE4-F1
#
_cell.length_a   1.000
_cell.length_b   1.000
_cell.length_c   1.000
_cell.angle_alpha   90.00
_cell.angle_beta   90.00
_cell.angle_gamma   90.00
#
_symmetry.space_group_name_H-M   'P 1'
#
loop_
_entity.id
_entity.type
_entity.pdbx_description
1 polymer ?
#
loop_
_entity_poly.entity_id
_entity_poly.type
_entity_poly.pdbx_seq_one_letter_code
_entity_poly.pdbx_strand_id
1 'polypeptide(L)'
;ALAAAIKAFPVIAIIYLVYRGYWKAVASLIVTLAFLLFILPAPFRGLDRAWQDFEKWSAGMLKYEAKAVAQRPMRSYTWKNQSLIGVANRLLRHVDADAASAPHRPIYVNFADLKFATINGIIVAVALALGILFVVVMPRRAMRTPESDGIEFALLVLMMLMVTPFAFGYFFCWLMLPFSVVTQRLLVGKGAALLYWSLPALTLLALGLPFPRSAQLYGNTFLAALLLFIGLSIELWRYKQQAGSQIHPATSSLVT
;
A
#
# COMPACT_ATOMS: atom_id res chain seq x y z
N ALA A 1 -7.05 -4.82 16.42
CA ALA A 1 -6.52 -3.63 15.73
C ALA A 1 -4.99 -3.55 15.78
N LEU A 2 -4.35 -3.55 16.96
CA LEU A 2 -2.88 -3.40 17.12
C LEU A 2 -2.04 -4.48 16.42
N ALA A 3 -2.41 -5.77 16.55
CA ALA A 3 -1.70 -6.88 15.90
C ALA A 3 -1.79 -6.90 14.36
N ALA A 4 -2.78 -6.18 13.79
CA ALA A 4 -2.95 -6.06 12.34
C ALA A 4 -2.07 -4.92 11.76
N ALA A 5 -1.85 -3.86 12.55
CA ALA A 5 -0.96 -2.75 12.20
C ALA A 5 0.53 -3.14 12.20
N ILE A 6 0.92 -4.14 13.00
CA ILE A 6 2.33 -4.54 13.18
C ILE A 6 2.84 -5.43 12.02
N LYS A 7 1.95 -6.04 11.21
CA LYS A 7 2.28 -7.27 10.46
C LYS A 7 2.90 -7.10 9.06
N ALA A 8 3.18 -5.90 8.58
CA ALA A 8 3.92 -5.61 7.33
C ALA A 8 4.06 -4.10 7.05
N PHE A 9 3.16 -3.30 7.63
CA PHE A 9 3.14 -1.83 7.50
C PHE A 9 4.46 -1.12 7.84
N PRO A 10 5.28 -1.54 8.82
CA PRO A 10 6.39 -0.70 9.24
C PRO A 10 7.58 -0.68 8.28
N VAL A 11 7.84 -1.71 7.49
CA VAL A 11 9.12 -1.79 6.74
C VAL A 11 9.21 -0.67 5.70
N ILE A 12 8.18 -0.50 4.88
CA ILE A 12 8.11 0.57 3.88
C ILE A 12 8.12 1.94 4.59
N ALA A 13 7.41 2.08 5.72
CA ALA A 13 7.43 3.30 6.52
C ALA A 13 8.82 3.60 7.10
N ILE A 14 9.55 2.60 7.60
CA ILE A 14 10.92 2.75 8.12
C ILE A 14 11.85 3.21 7.01
N ILE A 15 11.80 2.56 5.84
CA ILE A 15 12.61 2.96 4.66
C ILE A 15 12.34 4.42 4.32
N TYR A 16 11.07 4.81 4.26
CA TYR A 16 10.66 6.19 4.01
C TYR A 16 11.19 7.16 5.08
N LEU A 17 11.02 6.83 6.37
CA LEU A 17 11.43 7.70 7.48
C LEU A 17 12.96 7.86 7.52
N VAL A 18 13.71 6.79 7.26
CA VAL A 18 15.18 6.82 7.14
C VAL A 18 15.59 7.68 5.95
N TYR A 19 14.97 7.46 4.78
CA TYR A 19 15.23 8.26 3.57
C TYR A 19 14.97 9.75 3.81
N ARG A 20 13.90 10.10 4.55
CA ARG A 20 13.57 11.49 4.91
C ARG A 20 14.37 12.03 6.10
N GLY A 21 15.22 11.23 6.73
CA GLY A 21 16.03 11.64 7.88
C GLY A 21 15.23 11.89 9.15
N TYR A 22 14.06 11.27 9.29
CA TYR A 22 13.20 11.38 10.48
C TYR A 22 13.65 10.44 11.61
N TRP A 23 14.89 10.61 12.06
CA TRP A 23 15.53 9.71 13.03
C TRP A 23 14.75 9.52 14.34
N LYS A 24 14.13 10.58 14.86
CA LYS A 24 13.26 10.47 16.05
C LYS A 24 12.04 9.57 15.80
N ALA A 25 11.42 9.68 14.63
CA ALA A 25 10.29 8.84 14.25
C ALA A 25 10.73 7.39 14.00
N VAL A 26 11.89 7.18 13.35
CA VAL A 26 12.49 5.86 13.19
C VAL A 26 12.75 5.20 14.54
N ALA A 27 13.43 5.89 15.46
CA ALA A 27 13.72 5.37 16.79
C ALA A 27 12.44 5.07 17.57
N SER A 28 11.48 6.00 17.58
CA SER A 28 10.18 5.80 18.23
C SER A 28 9.42 4.60 17.67
N LEU A 29 9.39 4.45 16.33
CA LEU A 29 8.75 3.32 15.68
C LEU A 29 9.43 2.00 16.03
N ILE A 30 10.76 1.93 15.99
CA ILE A 30 11.53 0.72 16.33
C ILE A 30 11.31 0.35 17.80
N VAL A 31 11.41 1.32 18.72
CA VAL A 31 11.20 1.10 20.16
C VAL A 31 9.77 0.64 20.43
N THR A 32 8.78 1.26 19.80
CA THR A 32 7.37 0.88 19.93
C THR A 32 7.14 -0.54 19.41
N LEU A 33 7.70 -0.90 18.25
CA LEU A 33 7.59 -2.25 17.71
C LEU A 33 8.26 -3.27 18.63
N ALA A 34 9.46 -2.99 19.13
CA ALA A 34 10.17 -3.87 20.06
C ALA A 34 9.37 -4.06 21.36
N PHE A 35 8.79 -2.98 21.89
CA PHE A 35 7.91 -3.04 23.05
C PHE A 35 6.68 -3.90 22.77
N LEU A 36 5.96 -3.65 21.68
CA LEU A 36 4.72 -4.37 21.37
C LEU A 36 4.93 -5.84 21.00
N LEU A 37 6.06 -6.18 20.37
CA LEU A 37 6.37 -7.53 19.92
C LEU A 37 7.00 -8.40 21.00
N PHE A 38 7.85 -7.83 21.86
CA PHE A 38 8.64 -8.60 22.82
C PHE A 38 8.27 -8.28 24.27
N ILE A 39 8.24 -6.99 24.64
CA ILE A 39 8.10 -6.58 26.05
C ILE A 39 6.66 -6.76 26.54
N LEU A 40 5.67 -6.28 25.79
CA LEU A 40 4.26 -6.34 26.17
C LEU A 40 3.73 -7.79 26.26
N PRO A 41 4.09 -8.73 25.36
CA PRO A 41 3.64 -10.11 25.47
C PRO A 41 4.40 -10.94 26.52
N ALA A 42 5.59 -10.51 26.94
CA ALA A 42 6.47 -11.28 27.82
C ALA A 42 5.80 -11.72 29.14
N PRO A 43 5.04 -10.88 29.87
CA PRO A 43 4.37 -11.29 31.09
C PRO A 43 3.33 -12.40 30.90
N PHE A 44 2.77 -12.53 29.69
CA PHE A 44 1.68 -13.47 29.39
C PHE A 44 2.16 -14.74 28.71
N ARG A 45 3.26 -14.68 27.94
CA ARG A 45 3.70 -15.77 27.05
C ARG A 45 5.17 -16.16 27.19
N GLY A 46 5.97 -15.37 27.90
CA GLY A 46 7.43 -15.50 27.97
C GLY A 46 8.16 -14.88 26.77
N LEU A 47 9.37 -14.37 27.00
CA LEU A 47 10.21 -13.76 25.95
C LEU A 47 10.65 -14.78 24.91
N ASP A 48 11.02 -16.00 25.31
CA ASP A 48 11.45 -17.06 24.39
C ASP A 48 10.36 -17.39 23.37
N ARG A 49 9.10 -17.40 23.83
CA ARG A 49 7.95 -17.69 22.96
C ARG A 49 7.67 -16.54 21.99
N ALA A 50 7.82 -15.29 22.45
CA ALA A 50 7.72 -14.13 21.57
C ALA A 50 8.81 -14.13 20.48
N TRP A 51 10.03 -14.54 20.85
CA TRP A 51 11.13 -14.70 19.89
C TRP A 51 10.87 -15.81 18.86
N GLN A 52 10.45 -16.99 19.30
CA GLN A 52 10.07 -18.09 18.39
C GLN A 52 8.92 -17.72 17.46
N ASP A 53 7.93 -16.96 17.95
CA ASP A 53 6.82 -16.48 17.12
C ASP A 53 7.30 -15.47 16.07
N PHE A 54 8.24 -14.59 16.44
CA PHE A 54 8.90 -13.67 15.50
C PHE A 54 9.69 -14.41 14.42
N GLU A 55 10.49 -15.41 14.79
CA GLU A 55 11.26 -16.24 13.84
C GLU A 55 10.34 -16.99 12.88
N LYS A 56 9.30 -17.66 13.40
CA LYS A 56 8.30 -18.38 12.58
C LYS A 56 7.59 -17.45 11.63
N TRP A 57 7.19 -16.27 12.11
CA TRP A 57 6.54 -15.25 11.28
C TRP A 57 7.50 -14.71 10.20
N SER A 58 8.72 -14.35 10.57
CA SER A 58 9.76 -13.83 9.67
C SER A 58 10.09 -14.84 8.57
N ALA A 59 10.34 -16.10 8.94
CA ALA A 59 10.56 -17.18 7.98
C ALA A 59 9.34 -17.37 7.07
N GLY A 60 8.13 -17.29 7.60
CA GLY A 60 6.89 -17.45 6.83
C GLY A 60 6.55 -16.29 5.89
N MET A 61 7.08 -15.09 6.15
CA MET A 61 6.85 -13.89 5.34
C MET A 61 7.98 -13.62 4.34
N LEU A 62 9.22 -13.95 4.69
CA LEU A 62 10.42 -13.71 3.87
C LEU A 62 10.78 -14.89 2.96
N LYS A 63 10.45 -16.14 3.34
CA LYS A 63 10.65 -17.29 2.43
C LYS A 63 9.54 -17.31 1.38
N TYR A 64 9.92 -17.08 0.13
CA TYR A 64 8.99 -16.97 -1.00
C TYR A 64 8.67 -18.35 -1.59
N GLU A 65 7.94 -19.17 -0.83
CA GLU A 65 7.48 -20.49 -1.25
C GLU A 65 5.95 -20.51 -1.44
N ALA A 66 5.44 -21.34 -2.35
CA ALA A 66 4.00 -21.46 -2.60
C ALA A 66 3.18 -21.91 -1.37
N LYS A 67 3.84 -22.50 -0.37
CA LYS A 67 3.25 -22.91 0.92
C LYS A 67 3.54 -21.93 2.06
N ALA A 68 4.29 -20.86 1.82
CA ALA A 68 4.66 -19.89 2.83
C ALA A 68 3.44 -19.17 3.40
N VAL A 69 3.58 -18.56 4.58
CA VAL A 69 2.48 -17.90 5.30
C VAL A 69 1.84 -16.81 4.44
N ALA A 70 2.64 -16.09 3.65
CA ALA A 70 2.17 -15.07 2.71
C ALA A 70 1.41 -15.62 1.48
N GLN A 71 1.49 -16.91 1.19
CA GLN A 71 0.95 -17.55 -0.03
C GLN A 71 -0.10 -18.64 0.26
N ARG A 72 -0.64 -18.69 1.49
CA ARG A 72 -1.65 -19.69 1.87
C ARG A 72 -2.93 -19.52 1.05
N PRO A 73 -3.35 -20.52 0.25
CA PRO A 73 -4.53 -20.40 -0.62
C PRO A 73 -5.79 -19.91 0.12
N MET A 74 -6.02 -20.45 1.32
CA MET A 74 -7.17 -20.15 2.20
C MET A 74 -7.22 -18.72 2.75
N ARG A 75 -6.21 -17.89 2.48
CA ARG A 75 -6.18 -16.49 2.93
C ARG A 75 -5.67 -15.55 1.84
N SER A 76 -4.56 -15.89 1.21
CA SER A 76 -3.82 -15.03 0.31
C SER A 76 -4.57 -14.75 -0.99
N TYR A 77 -5.26 -15.74 -1.55
CA TYR A 77 -5.91 -15.60 -2.87
C TYR A 77 -7.41 -15.33 -2.78
N THR A 78 -7.98 -15.44 -1.57
CA THR A 78 -9.40 -15.21 -1.32
C THR A 78 -9.82 -13.79 -1.72
N TRP A 79 -11.08 -13.63 -2.14
CA TRP A 79 -11.68 -12.35 -2.49
C TRP A 79 -11.54 -11.29 -1.39
N LYS A 80 -11.41 -11.70 -0.13
CA LYS A 80 -11.20 -10.77 0.99
C LYS A 80 -9.86 -10.04 0.89
N ASN A 81 -8.82 -10.69 0.33
CA ASN A 81 -7.51 -10.08 0.16
C ASN A 81 -7.50 -9.19 -1.09
N GLN A 82 -7.36 -7.89 -0.84
CA GLN A 82 -7.33 -6.81 -1.83
C GLN A 82 -5.90 -6.23 -1.98
N SER A 83 -4.86 -7.00 -1.62
CA SER A 83 -3.48 -6.61 -1.92
C SER A 83 -3.11 -6.92 -3.36
N LEU A 84 -2.00 -6.35 -3.84
CA LEU A 84 -1.38 -6.70 -5.12
C LEU A 84 -1.17 -8.21 -5.23
N ILE A 85 -0.69 -8.85 -4.15
CA ILE A 85 -0.45 -10.30 -4.12
C ILE A 85 -1.75 -11.08 -4.30
N GLY A 86 -2.80 -10.71 -3.57
CA GLY A 86 -4.08 -11.41 -3.62
C GLY A 86 -4.80 -11.23 -4.96
N VAL A 87 -4.89 -9.99 -5.44
CA VAL A 87 -5.55 -9.66 -6.71
C VAL A 87 -4.79 -10.25 -7.90
N ALA A 88 -3.46 -10.11 -7.96
CA ALA A 88 -2.68 -10.63 -9.08
C ALA A 88 -2.76 -12.16 -9.18
N ASN A 89 -2.62 -12.89 -8.05
CA ASN A 89 -2.77 -14.35 -8.09
C ASN A 89 -4.19 -14.76 -8.49
N ARG A 90 -5.22 -14.09 -7.97
CA ARG A 90 -6.60 -14.45 -8.29
C ARG A 90 -6.99 -14.17 -9.75
N LEU A 91 -6.48 -13.08 -10.33
CA LEU A 91 -6.82 -12.69 -11.70
C LEU A 91 -5.93 -13.33 -12.76
N LEU A 92 -4.71 -13.77 -12.41
CA LEU A 92 -3.73 -14.27 -13.38
C LEU A 92 -3.40 -15.76 -13.23
N ARG A 93 -3.89 -16.44 -12.18
CA ARG A 93 -3.73 -17.89 -11.99
C ARG A 93 -5.08 -18.56 -11.80
N HIS A 94 -5.15 -19.81 -12.22
CA HIS A 94 -6.26 -20.68 -11.84
C HIS A 94 -6.16 -21.09 -10.36
N VAL A 95 -6.69 -20.24 -9.48
CA VAL A 95 -6.79 -20.47 -8.03
C VAL A 95 -8.20 -20.19 -7.53
N ASP A 96 -8.60 -20.93 -6.50
CA ASP A 96 -9.90 -20.73 -5.87
C ASP A 96 -9.95 -19.40 -5.11
N ALA A 97 -10.80 -18.51 -5.59
CA ALA A 97 -11.02 -17.17 -5.08
C ALA A 97 -11.87 -17.14 -3.79
N ASP A 98 -12.47 -18.25 -3.38
CA ASP A 98 -13.23 -18.35 -2.11
C ASP A 98 -12.74 -19.49 -1.22
N ALA A 99 -11.47 -19.90 -1.38
CA ALA A 99 -10.86 -20.97 -0.60
C ALA A 99 -11.17 -20.85 0.91
N ALA A 100 -12.04 -21.74 1.41
CA ALA A 100 -12.56 -21.75 2.79
C ALA A 100 -12.44 -23.13 3.44
N SER A 101 -12.26 -23.16 4.78
CA SER A 101 -12.00 -24.41 5.53
C SER A 101 -13.15 -25.42 5.51
N ALA A 102 -14.34 -25.03 5.07
CA ALA A 102 -15.51 -25.88 4.93
C ALA A 102 -15.74 -26.26 3.45
N PRO A 103 -16.48 -27.36 3.17
CA PRO A 103 -16.87 -27.70 1.80
C PRO A 103 -17.56 -26.51 1.12
N HIS A 104 -17.04 -26.12 -0.03
CA HIS A 104 -17.59 -25.03 -0.84
C HIS A 104 -17.40 -25.35 -2.31
N ARG A 105 -18.13 -24.63 -3.17
CA ARG A 105 -17.93 -24.69 -4.62
C ARG A 105 -16.79 -23.73 -4.95
N PRO A 106 -15.69 -24.20 -5.56
CA PRO A 106 -14.59 -23.33 -5.96
C PRO A 106 -15.07 -22.24 -6.91
N ILE A 107 -14.54 -21.03 -6.74
CA ILE A 107 -14.85 -19.91 -7.64
C ILE A 107 -13.57 -19.47 -8.32
N TYR A 108 -13.59 -19.41 -9.65
CA TYR A 108 -12.47 -18.95 -10.46
C TYR A 108 -12.88 -17.67 -11.20
N VAL A 109 -12.00 -16.67 -11.17
CA VAL A 109 -12.22 -15.35 -11.80
C VAL A 109 -11.03 -14.89 -12.63
N ASN A 110 -10.13 -15.83 -12.95
CA ASN A 110 -8.89 -15.53 -13.63
C ASN A 110 -9.12 -15.21 -15.12
N PHE A 111 -8.42 -14.18 -15.61
CA PHE A 111 -8.39 -13.80 -17.03
C PHE A 111 -7.26 -14.50 -17.79
N ALA A 112 -6.26 -15.00 -17.06
CA ALA A 112 -5.13 -15.77 -17.58
C ALA A 112 -4.80 -16.92 -16.63
N ASP A 113 -4.01 -17.89 -17.10
CA ASP A 113 -3.50 -18.97 -16.26
C ASP A 113 -1.96 -19.06 -16.36
N LEU A 114 -1.29 -18.17 -15.63
CA LEU A 114 0.16 -18.05 -15.61
C LEU A 114 0.78 -18.93 -14.54
N LYS A 115 2.02 -19.37 -14.77
CA LYS A 115 2.80 -20.09 -13.76
C LYS A 115 3.08 -19.21 -12.54
N PHE A 116 3.19 -19.82 -11.36
CA PHE A 116 3.47 -19.12 -10.11
C PHE A 116 4.71 -18.22 -10.17
N ALA A 117 5.80 -18.72 -10.77
CA ALA A 117 7.04 -17.94 -10.92
C ALA A 117 6.82 -16.66 -11.75
N THR A 118 6.04 -16.74 -12.82
CA THR A 118 5.74 -15.61 -13.70
C THR A 118 4.95 -14.52 -12.95
N ILE A 119 3.91 -14.89 -12.20
CA ILE A 119 3.13 -13.92 -11.41
C ILE A 119 3.95 -13.33 -10.28
N ASN A 120 4.83 -14.10 -9.64
CA ASN A 120 5.70 -13.53 -8.65
C ASN A 120 6.62 -12.46 -9.25
N GLY A 121 7.17 -12.73 -10.44
CA GLY A 121 7.91 -11.73 -11.21
C GLY A 121 7.09 -10.47 -11.48
N ILE A 122 5.83 -10.62 -11.92
CA ILE A 122 4.90 -9.50 -12.15
C ILE A 122 4.63 -8.71 -10.86
N ILE A 123 4.34 -9.39 -9.76
CA ILE A 123 4.07 -8.76 -8.45
C ILE A 123 5.29 -7.93 -8.02
N VAL A 124 6.49 -8.51 -8.09
CA VAL A 124 7.74 -7.81 -7.73
C VAL A 124 7.96 -6.62 -8.67
N ALA A 125 7.79 -6.80 -9.97
CA ALA A 125 7.96 -5.72 -10.96
C ALA A 125 6.99 -4.56 -10.71
N VAL A 126 5.70 -4.85 -10.45
CA VAL A 126 4.69 -3.82 -10.14
C VAL A 126 4.99 -3.13 -8.81
N ALA A 127 5.35 -3.88 -7.76
CA ALA A 127 5.72 -3.30 -6.48
C ALA A 127 6.94 -2.37 -6.60
N LEU A 128 7.96 -2.78 -7.36
CA LEU A 128 9.13 -1.95 -7.66
C LEU A 128 8.75 -0.72 -8.48
N ALA A 129 7.89 -0.86 -9.50
CA ALA A 129 7.43 0.27 -10.30
C ALA A 129 6.69 1.32 -9.44
N LEU A 130 5.81 0.87 -8.52
CA LEU A 130 5.12 1.75 -7.58
C LEU A 130 6.12 2.46 -6.63
N GLY A 131 7.11 1.72 -6.12
CA GLY A 131 8.15 2.29 -5.26
C GLY A 131 9.06 3.29 -5.98
N ILE A 132 9.48 2.99 -7.21
CA ILE A 132 10.26 3.89 -8.05
C ILE A 132 9.45 5.14 -8.36
N LEU A 133 8.18 4.99 -8.77
CA LEU A 133 7.31 6.13 -9.03
C LEU A 133 7.19 7.03 -7.80
N PHE A 134 6.94 6.45 -6.62
CA PHE A 134 6.89 7.17 -5.35
C PHE A 134 8.16 8.01 -5.09
N VAL A 135 9.34 7.42 -5.26
CA VAL A 135 10.62 8.11 -5.08
C VAL A 135 10.82 9.21 -6.14
N VAL A 136 10.45 8.94 -7.39
CA VAL A 136 10.61 9.88 -8.51
C VAL A 136 9.72 11.11 -8.31
N VAL A 137 8.47 10.96 -7.87
CA VAL A 137 7.55 12.10 -7.69
C VAL A 137 7.83 12.91 -6.44
N MET A 138 8.57 12.36 -5.50
CA MET A 138 8.90 12.98 -4.23
C MET A 138 9.66 14.32 -4.41
N PRO A 139 9.23 15.40 -3.74
CA PRO A 139 9.94 16.67 -3.76
C PRO A 139 11.24 16.61 -2.93
N ARG A 140 12.26 17.35 -3.37
CA ARG A 140 13.49 17.58 -2.58
C ARG A 140 13.17 18.41 -1.35
N ARG A 141 14.00 18.30 -0.30
CA ARG A 141 13.77 18.94 1.02
C ARG A 141 13.45 20.44 0.94
N ALA A 142 14.12 21.18 0.06
CA ALA A 142 13.91 22.63 -0.13
C ALA A 142 12.57 23.01 -0.78
N MET A 143 11.87 22.07 -1.42
CA MET A 143 10.61 22.31 -2.13
C MET A 143 9.37 21.91 -1.32
N ARG A 144 9.55 21.39 -0.11
CA ARG A 144 8.47 20.78 0.67
C ARG A 144 7.60 21.84 1.33
N THR A 145 6.30 21.63 1.27
CA THR A 145 5.30 22.36 2.05
C THR A 145 4.38 21.39 2.77
N PRO A 146 3.54 21.85 3.71
CA PRO A 146 2.55 21.01 4.36
C PRO A 146 1.63 20.27 3.36
N GLU A 147 1.29 20.90 2.23
CA GLU A 147 0.47 20.27 1.19
C GLU A 147 1.20 19.13 0.48
N SER A 148 2.46 19.34 0.08
CA SER A 148 3.24 18.29 -0.57
C SER A 148 3.50 17.12 0.37
N ASP A 149 3.71 17.41 1.66
CA ASP A 149 3.93 16.42 2.70
C ASP A 149 2.66 15.59 2.94
N GLY A 150 1.48 16.21 2.91
CA GLY A 150 0.20 15.50 2.97
C GLY A 150 0.02 14.52 1.80
N ILE A 151 0.30 14.95 0.57
CA ILE A 151 0.21 14.10 -0.62
C ILE A 151 1.22 12.95 -0.55
N GLU A 152 2.46 13.25 -0.17
CA GLU A 152 3.51 12.24 0.00
C GLU A 152 3.15 11.19 1.04
N PHE A 153 2.60 11.60 2.18
CA PHE A 153 2.16 10.66 3.22
C PHE A 153 0.95 9.82 2.76
N ALA A 154 0.02 10.41 2.00
CA ALA A 154 -1.08 9.67 1.39
C ALA A 154 -0.59 8.61 0.40
N LEU A 155 0.40 8.94 -0.44
CA LEU A 155 1.03 7.98 -1.36
C LEU A 155 1.72 6.84 -0.62
N LEU A 156 2.42 7.15 0.49
CA LEU A 156 3.04 6.14 1.34
C LEU A 156 2.00 5.16 1.91
N VAL A 157 0.89 5.68 2.44
CA VAL A 157 -0.21 4.87 2.97
C VAL A 157 -0.83 3.98 1.88
N LEU A 158 -1.09 4.53 0.70
CA LEU A 158 -1.62 3.77 -0.43
C LEU A 158 -0.66 2.66 -0.87
N MET A 159 0.64 2.95 -0.97
CA MET A 159 1.66 1.95 -1.31
C MET A 159 1.71 0.84 -0.25
N MET A 160 1.64 1.19 1.03
CA MET A 160 1.61 0.22 2.13
C MET A 160 0.37 -0.69 2.05
N LEU A 161 -0.81 -0.14 1.75
CA LEU A 161 -2.04 -0.92 1.57
C LEU A 161 -1.99 -1.85 0.36
N MET A 162 -1.38 -1.42 -0.74
CA MET A 162 -1.31 -2.21 -1.96
C MET A 162 -0.27 -3.33 -1.90
N VAL A 163 0.92 -3.04 -1.36
CA VAL A 163 2.09 -3.94 -1.44
C VAL A 163 2.16 -4.90 -0.24
N THR A 164 1.45 -4.62 0.86
CA THR A 164 1.38 -5.57 1.98
C THR A 164 0.84 -6.93 1.53
N PRO A 165 1.38 -8.06 2.02
CA PRO A 165 0.91 -9.39 1.59
C PRO A 165 -0.59 -9.62 1.81
N PHE A 166 -1.13 -9.06 2.90
CA PHE A 166 -2.53 -9.17 3.26
C PHE A 166 -3.15 -7.79 3.46
N ALA A 167 -4.06 -7.42 2.55
CA ALA A 167 -4.86 -6.22 2.64
C ALA A 167 -6.36 -6.59 2.66
N PHE A 168 -6.88 -7.01 3.81
CA PHE A 168 -8.31 -7.21 4.01
C PHE A 168 -9.08 -5.90 4.11
N GLY A 169 -10.39 -5.93 3.84
CA GLY A 169 -11.24 -4.73 3.76
C GLY A 169 -11.11 -3.77 4.95
N TYR A 170 -10.93 -4.27 6.18
CA TYR A 170 -10.75 -3.41 7.35
C TYR A 170 -9.46 -2.57 7.33
N PHE A 171 -8.43 -2.96 6.57
CA PHE A 171 -7.24 -2.13 6.40
C PHE A 171 -7.50 -0.90 5.51
N PHE A 172 -8.50 -0.96 4.64
CA PHE A 172 -8.82 0.16 3.76
C PHE A 172 -9.58 1.29 4.45
N CYS A 173 -9.83 1.20 5.77
CA CYS A 173 -10.17 2.39 6.55
C CYS A 173 -9.09 3.47 6.46
N TRP A 174 -7.83 3.09 6.23
CA TRP A 174 -6.72 4.02 6.02
C TRP A 174 -6.86 4.85 4.72
N LEU A 175 -7.78 4.52 3.81
CA LEU A 175 -8.13 5.37 2.67
C LEU A 175 -8.73 6.71 3.09
N MET A 176 -9.21 6.84 4.33
CA MET A 176 -9.64 8.13 4.89
C MET A 176 -8.56 9.20 4.74
N LEU A 177 -7.28 8.84 4.89
CA LEU A 177 -6.19 9.81 4.79
C LEU A 177 -5.97 10.29 3.35
N PRO A 178 -5.77 9.42 2.34
CA PRO A 178 -5.75 9.85 0.93
C PRO A 178 -6.97 10.66 0.51
N PHE A 179 -8.17 10.27 0.92
CA PHE A 179 -9.37 11.05 0.61
C PHE A 179 -9.39 12.40 1.32
N SER A 180 -8.94 12.49 2.57
CA SER A 180 -8.83 13.78 3.27
C SER A 180 -7.88 14.75 2.55
N VAL A 181 -6.77 14.25 1.99
CA VAL A 181 -5.84 15.04 1.17
C VAL A 181 -6.51 15.48 -0.13
N VAL A 182 -7.19 14.57 -0.84
CA VAL A 182 -7.95 14.93 -2.04
C VAL A 182 -8.99 16.01 -1.74
N THR A 183 -9.80 15.83 -0.70
CA THR A 183 -10.82 16.81 -0.27
C THR A 183 -10.18 18.15 0.08
N GLN A 184 -9.10 18.16 0.86
CA GLN A 184 -8.38 19.39 1.20
C GLN A 184 -7.93 20.12 -0.08
N ARG A 185 -7.31 19.42 -1.02
CA ARG A 185 -6.84 20.01 -2.30
C ARG A 185 -7.98 20.59 -3.13
N LEU A 186 -9.14 19.94 -3.12
CA LEU A 186 -10.34 20.44 -3.79
C LEU A 186 -10.88 21.70 -3.11
N LEU A 187 -10.93 21.73 -1.78
CA LEU A 187 -11.44 22.88 -1.01
C LEU A 187 -10.58 24.14 -1.18
N VAL A 188 -9.25 24.00 -1.30
CA VAL A 188 -8.37 25.15 -1.64
C VAL A 188 -8.29 25.44 -3.15
N GLY A 189 -9.13 24.81 -3.97
CA GLY A 189 -9.22 25.08 -5.42
C GLY A 189 -8.02 24.60 -6.24
N LYS A 190 -7.11 23.80 -5.65
CA LYS A 190 -5.87 23.35 -6.29
C LYS A 190 -5.92 21.89 -6.75
N GLY A 191 -7.08 21.22 -6.64
CA GLY A 191 -7.21 19.77 -6.82
C GLY A 191 -8.16 19.31 -7.92
N ALA A 192 -8.67 20.19 -8.80
CA ALA A 192 -9.72 19.82 -9.76
C ALA A 192 -9.34 18.59 -10.62
N ALA A 193 -8.07 18.47 -11.02
CA ALA A 193 -7.59 17.33 -11.79
C ALA A 193 -7.60 16.01 -11.01
N LEU A 194 -7.60 16.04 -9.67
CA LEU A 194 -7.73 14.84 -8.84
C LEU A 194 -9.13 14.21 -8.95
N LEU A 195 -10.15 14.95 -9.40
CA LEU A 195 -11.50 14.40 -9.61
C LEU A 195 -11.50 13.29 -10.67
N TYR A 196 -10.69 13.42 -11.73
CA TYR A 196 -10.57 12.39 -12.77
C TYR A 196 -10.07 11.04 -12.24
N TRP A 197 -9.41 11.03 -11.08
CA TRP A 197 -8.87 9.82 -10.46
C TRP A 197 -9.69 9.39 -9.24
N SER A 198 -10.12 10.35 -8.43
CA SER A 198 -10.85 10.10 -7.19
C SER A 198 -12.31 9.73 -7.40
N LEU A 199 -13.00 10.27 -8.41
CA LEU A 199 -14.39 9.88 -8.70
C LEU A 199 -14.47 8.43 -9.18
N PRO A 200 -13.67 7.96 -10.17
CA PRO A 200 -13.67 6.54 -10.51
C PRO A 200 -13.23 5.63 -9.35
N ALA A 201 -12.27 6.07 -8.52
CA ALA A 201 -11.90 5.33 -7.31
C ALA A 201 -13.08 5.19 -6.33
N LEU A 202 -13.83 6.28 -6.09
CA LEU A 202 -15.04 6.25 -5.27
C LEU A 202 -16.11 5.34 -5.87
N THR A 203 -16.32 5.39 -7.19
CA THR A 203 -17.25 4.49 -7.89
C THR A 203 -16.86 3.03 -7.70
N LEU A 204 -15.58 2.68 -7.84
CA LEU A 204 -15.09 1.31 -7.62
C LEU A 204 -15.32 0.84 -6.17
N LEU A 205 -15.11 1.72 -5.18
CA LEU A 205 -15.42 1.40 -3.78
C LEU A 205 -16.94 1.24 -3.57
N ALA A 206 -17.74 2.12 -4.17
CA ALA A 206 -19.20 2.10 -4.06
C ALA A 206 -19.83 0.85 -4.67
N LEU A 207 -19.22 0.22 -5.68
CA LEU A 207 -19.64 -1.09 -6.20
C LEU A 207 -19.68 -2.19 -5.11
N GLY A 208 -18.89 -2.04 -4.05
CA GLY A 208 -18.90 -2.93 -2.90
C GLY A 208 -20.18 -2.85 -2.05
N LEU A 209 -21.02 -1.82 -2.22
CA LEU A 209 -22.30 -1.70 -1.51
C LEU A 209 -23.37 -2.67 -2.09
N PRO A 210 -23.71 -2.61 -3.39
CA PRO A 210 -24.66 -3.56 -3.99
C PRO A 210 -24.04 -4.94 -4.25
N PHE A 211 -22.73 -5.02 -4.48
CA PHE A 211 -22.05 -6.26 -4.88
C PHE A 211 -20.80 -6.56 -4.03
N PRO A 212 -20.94 -6.72 -2.70
CA PRO A 212 -19.80 -6.78 -1.78
C PRO A 212 -18.79 -7.86 -2.14
N ARG A 213 -19.28 -9.04 -2.53
CA ARG A 213 -18.43 -10.17 -2.88
C ARG A 213 -17.90 -10.09 -4.31
N SER A 214 -18.77 -9.82 -5.28
CA SER A 214 -18.39 -9.78 -6.70
C SER A 214 -17.41 -8.65 -7.00
N ALA A 215 -17.60 -7.46 -6.43
CA ALA A 215 -16.66 -6.35 -6.61
C ALA A 215 -15.27 -6.69 -6.04
N GLN A 216 -15.23 -7.31 -4.86
CA GLN A 216 -13.97 -7.73 -4.24
C GLN A 216 -13.29 -8.89 -4.98
N LEU A 217 -14.05 -9.81 -5.59
CA LEU A 217 -13.49 -10.85 -6.46
C LEU A 217 -12.62 -10.23 -7.57
N TYR A 218 -13.03 -9.10 -8.13
CA TYR A 218 -12.26 -8.40 -9.17
C TYR A 218 -11.27 -7.35 -8.65
N GLY A 219 -11.09 -7.25 -7.33
CA GLY A 219 -10.08 -6.37 -6.74
C GLY A 219 -10.48 -4.89 -6.75
N ASN A 220 -11.77 -4.56 -6.71
CA ASN A 220 -12.26 -3.18 -6.77
C ASN A 220 -11.54 -2.22 -5.81
N THR A 221 -11.21 -2.69 -4.60
CA THR A 221 -10.60 -1.89 -3.55
C THR A 221 -9.12 -1.64 -3.83
N PHE A 222 -8.42 -2.65 -4.36
CA PHE A 222 -7.06 -2.49 -4.88
C PHE A 222 -7.02 -1.48 -6.03
N LEU A 223 -7.93 -1.61 -7.00
CA LEU A 223 -7.99 -0.73 -8.17
C LEU A 223 -8.33 0.71 -7.78
N ALA A 224 -9.22 0.92 -6.81
CA ALA A 224 -9.50 2.24 -6.25
C ALA A 224 -8.24 2.86 -5.60
N ALA A 225 -7.51 2.09 -4.80
CA ALA A 225 -6.26 2.55 -4.20
C ALA A 225 -5.20 2.88 -5.26
N LEU A 226 -5.11 2.09 -6.33
CA LEU A 226 -4.20 2.32 -7.44
C LEU A 226 -4.52 3.61 -8.20
N LEU A 227 -5.81 3.85 -8.49
CA LEU A 227 -6.24 5.10 -9.14
C LEU A 227 -5.93 6.33 -8.28
N LEU A 228 -6.18 6.26 -6.97
CA LEU A 228 -5.80 7.33 -6.05
C LEU A 228 -4.28 7.53 -6.04
N PHE A 229 -3.50 6.45 -6.04
CA PHE A 229 -2.04 6.52 -6.06
C PHE A 229 -1.54 7.21 -7.33
N ILE A 230 -2.10 6.87 -8.49
CA ILE A 230 -1.76 7.51 -9.77
C ILE A 230 -2.14 9.01 -9.73
N GLY A 231 -3.37 9.35 -9.33
CA GLY A 231 -3.83 10.74 -9.28
C GLY A 231 -3.00 11.62 -8.36
N LEU A 232 -2.71 11.14 -7.14
CA LEU A 232 -1.88 11.84 -6.18
C LEU A 232 -0.40 11.92 -6.62
N SER A 233 0.11 10.91 -7.34
CA SER A 233 1.47 10.95 -7.90
C SER A 233 1.60 12.03 -8.98
N ILE A 234 0.60 12.15 -9.86
CA ILE A 234 0.54 13.21 -10.88
C ILE A 234 0.47 14.59 -10.22
N GLU A 235 -0.35 14.74 -9.19
CA GLU A 235 -0.47 16.00 -8.45
C GLU A 235 0.84 16.38 -7.75
N LEU A 236 1.51 15.43 -7.09
CA LEU A 236 2.80 15.68 -6.45
C LEU A 236 3.90 16.01 -7.46
N TRP A 237 3.87 15.34 -8.62
CA TRP A 237 4.78 15.63 -9.72
C TRP A 237 4.60 17.06 -10.27
N ARG A 238 3.35 17.50 -10.47
CA ARG A 238 3.03 18.88 -10.88
C ARG A 238 3.53 19.88 -9.86
N TYR A 239 3.29 19.62 -8.58
CA TYR A 239 3.80 20.45 -7.48
C TYR A 239 5.34 20.54 -7.52
N LYS A 240 6.02 19.41 -7.69
CA LYS A 240 7.49 19.35 -7.81
C LYS A 240 8.01 20.18 -8.99
N GLN A 241 7.35 20.14 -10.14
CA GLN A 241 7.72 20.95 -11.31
C GLN A 241 7.55 22.44 -11.03
N GLN A 242 6.41 22.86 -10.46
CA GLN A 242 6.15 24.27 -10.14
C GLN A 242 7.16 24.84 -9.13
N ALA A 243 7.45 24.08 -8.06
CA ALA A 243 8.45 24.49 -7.07
C ALA A 243 9.87 24.57 -7.68
N GLY A 244 10.22 23.66 -8.59
CA GLY A 244 11.49 23.69 -9.31
C GLY A 244 11.65 24.94 -10.20
N SER A 245 10.58 25.34 -10.89
CA SER A 245 10.57 26.58 -11.70
C SER A 245 10.74 27.84 -10.86
N GLN A 246 10.21 27.87 -9.64
CA GLN A 246 10.34 29.02 -8.72
C GLN A 246 11.72 29.14 -8.08
N ILE A 247 12.52 28.07 -8.04
CA ILE A 247 13.89 28.08 -7.51
C ILE A 247 14.92 28.49 -8.59
N HIS A 248 14.59 28.37 -9.88
CA HIS A 248 15.43 28.77 -11.01
C HIS A 248 14.94 30.01 -11.82
N PRO A 249 14.53 31.15 -11.22
CA PRO A 249 14.11 32.31 -12.01
C PRO A 249 15.27 33.22 -12.46
N ALA A 250 16.54 32.95 -12.11
CA ALA A 250 17.63 33.90 -12.32
C ALA A 250 18.88 33.28 -12.99
N THR A 251 18.83 33.11 -14.32
CA THR A 251 20.06 33.04 -15.15
C THR A 251 19.89 33.54 -16.58
N SER A 252 18.70 34.03 -16.97
CA SER A 252 18.40 34.41 -18.37
C SER A 252 18.15 35.91 -18.60
N SER A 253 18.34 36.78 -17.61
CA SER A 253 18.15 38.24 -17.74
C SER A 253 19.44 39.06 -17.72
N LEU A 254 20.61 38.43 -17.92
CA LEU A 254 21.91 39.11 -18.02
C LEU A 254 22.63 38.73 -19.32
N VAL A 255 21.97 38.96 -20.46
CA VAL A 255 22.65 39.17 -21.74
C VAL A 255 21.85 40.23 -22.49
N THR A 256 22.11 41.49 -22.11
CA THR A 256 21.94 42.66 -23.00
C THR A 256 23.18 42.81 -23.84
#